data_AF-A0A6N7M2V7-F1
#
_entry.id   AF-A0A6N7M2V7-F1
#
_cell.length_a   1.000
_cell.length_b   1.000
_cell.length_c   1.000
_cell.angle_alpha   90.00
_cell.angle_beta   90.00
_cell.angle_gamma   90.00
#
_symmetry.space_group_name_H-M   'P 1'
#
loop_
_entity.id
_entity.type
_entity.pdbx_description
1 polymer ?
#
loop_
_entity_poly.entity_id
_entity_poly.type
_entity_poly.pdbx_seq_one_letter_code
_entity_poly.pdbx_strand_id
1 'polypeptide(L)'
;MSKASRRPGREEIKRKRKEVKQAQKLLRTLKEAEGLIPAPKATRPNRMSPYETVEQEKEARTDAVVEQARIIRAKLPILLKELSGIPDPRNPQMIVHKLSSLLIYGILSFVLQMGSRRQANEELTAPEIKQQLMQLFSDLETIAHHDTLNRLLSGIDVDRIEAAQIELVYAPPVQQHTLYRSGIYCFAGLYYILPVSYG
;
A
#
# COMPACT_ATOMS: atom_id res chain seq x y z
N MET A 1 -41.49 -8.14 33.17
CA MET A 1 -41.01 -9.46 32.70
C MET A 1 -40.60 -9.33 31.23
N SER A 2 -39.34 -9.60 30.87
CA SER A 2 -38.87 -9.45 29.47
C SER A 2 -39.50 -10.52 28.58
N LYS A 3 -40.18 -10.12 27.50
CA LYS A 3 -40.83 -11.05 26.55
C LYS A 3 -39.83 -12.07 25.99
N ALA A 4 -40.25 -13.34 25.94
CA ALA A 4 -39.46 -14.40 25.33
C ALA A 4 -39.27 -14.13 23.82
N SER A 5 -38.01 -14.14 23.37
CA SER A 5 -37.63 -13.97 21.96
C SER A 5 -38.04 -15.21 21.15
N ARG A 6 -38.68 -15.01 19.98
CA ARG A 6 -39.20 -16.07 19.10
C ARG A 6 -38.13 -16.86 18.31
N ARG A 7 -36.84 -16.63 18.53
CA ARG A 7 -35.77 -17.26 17.73
C ARG A 7 -35.57 -18.73 18.17
N PRO A 8 -35.76 -19.73 17.27
CA PRO A 8 -35.47 -21.12 17.58
C PRO A 8 -34.00 -21.31 17.98
N GLY A 9 -33.72 -22.14 18.97
CA GLY A 9 -32.35 -22.50 19.38
C GLY A 9 -31.54 -21.38 20.05
N ARG A 10 -32.16 -20.30 20.54
CA ARG A 10 -31.47 -19.14 21.14
C ARG A 10 -30.54 -19.55 22.29
N GLU A 11 -31.00 -20.41 23.19
CA GLU A 11 -30.22 -20.79 24.38
C GLU A 11 -28.99 -21.64 23.99
N GLU A 12 -29.12 -22.52 22.99
CA GLU A 12 -27.98 -23.26 22.44
C GLU A 12 -26.97 -22.33 21.75
N ILE A 13 -27.45 -21.38 20.93
CA ILE A 13 -26.59 -20.38 20.29
C ILE A 13 -25.87 -19.53 21.34
N LYS A 14 -26.55 -19.16 22.42
CA LYS A 14 -25.99 -18.38 23.53
C LYS A 14 -24.93 -19.17 24.29
N ARG A 15 -25.16 -20.46 24.55
CA ARG A 15 -24.19 -21.39 25.16
C ARG A 15 -22.95 -21.53 24.29
N LYS A 16 -23.11 -21.85 23.00
CA LYS A 16 -21.99 -21.94 22.03
C LYS A 16 -21.18 -20.65 21.95
N ARG A 17 -21.83 -19.48 21.91
CA ARG A 17 -21.13 -18.17 21.93
C ARG A 17 -20.34 -17.96 23.21
N LYS A 18 -20.86 -18.40 24.36
CA LYS A 18 -20.18 -18.29 25.65
C LYS A 18 -18.95 -19.20 25.69
N GLU A 19 -19.06 -20.43 25.21
CA GLU A 19 -17.96 -21.39 25.10
C GLU A 19 -16.85 -20.85 24.17
N VAL A 20 -17.21 -20.37 22.97
CA VAL A 20 -16.25 -19.75 22.04
C VAL A 20 -15.54 -18.55 22.69
N LYS A 21 -16.27 -17.69 23.41
CA LYS A 21 -15.68 -16.54 24.11
C LYS A 21 -14.72 -16.97 25.23
N GLN A 22 -15.05 -18.04 25.96
CA GLN A 22 -14.18 -18.60 27.00
C GLN A 22 -12.91 -19.21 26.40
N ALA A 23 -13.04 -20.00 25.33
CA ALA A 23 -11.92 -20.58 24.60
C ALA A 23 -10.98 -19.49 24.03
N GLN A 24 -11.54 -18.42 23.43
CA GLN A 24 -10.77 -17.28 22.94
C GLN A 24 -10.00 -16.57 24.06
N LYS A 25 -10.62 -16.41 25.24
CA LYS A 25 -9.96 -15.79 26.40
C LYS A 25 -8.80 -16.64 26.89
N LEU A 26 -8.99 -17.96 26.99
CA LEU A 26 -7.95 -18.90 27.42
C LEU A 26 -6.78 -18.94 26.43
N LEU A 27 -7.07 -18.95 25.13
CA LEU A 27 -6.05 -18.87 24.07
C LEU A 27 -5.26 -17.56 24.13
N ARG A 28 -5.93 -16.43 24.44
CA ARG A 28 -5.24 -15.15 24.63
C ARG A 28 -4.30 -15.17 25.84
N THR A 29 -4.74 -15.71 26.98
CA THR A 29 -3.88 -15.82 28.17
C THR A 29 -2.67 -16.73 27.94
N LEU A 30 -2.83 -17.83 27.19
CA LEU A 30 -1.71 -18.71 26.84
C LEU A 30 -0.70 -17.99 25.94
N LYS A 31 -1.17 -17.29 24.91
CA LYS A 31 -0.31 -16.48 24.04
C LYS A 31 0.44 -15.39 24.79
N GLU A 32 -0.23 -14.71 25.72
CA GLU A 32 0.40 -13.70 26.58
C GLU A 32 1.47 -14.33 27.48
N ALA A 33 1.24 -15.53 28.03
CA ALA A 33 2.23 -16.27 28.83
C ALA A 33 3.45 -16.74 28.00
N GLU A 34 3.23 -17.07 26.72
CA GLU A 34 4.30 -17.40 25.75
C GLU A 34 5.02 -16.14 25.20
N GLY A 35 4.68 -14.93 25.66
CA GLY A 35 5.27 -13.68 25.19
C GLY A 35 4.81 -13.24 23.80
N LEU A 36 3.82 -13.93 23.22
CA LEU A 36 3.22 -13.60 21.93
C LEU A 36 2.17 -12.50 22.10
N ILE A 37 2.61 -11.26 22.28
CA ILE A 37 1.71 -10.10 22.38
C ILE A 37 1.12 -9.80 21.00
N PRO A 38 -0.20 -9.93 20.80
CA PRO A 38 -0.81 -9.55 19.53
C PRO A 38 -0.72 -8.03 19.34
N ALA A 39 -0.31 -7.60 18.15
CA ALA A 39 -0.32 -6.20 17.78
C ALA A 39 -1.74 -5.62 17.99
N PRO A 40 -1.88 -4.40 18.54
CA PRO A 40 -3.18 -3.78 18.71
C PRO A 40 -3.86 -3.67 17.34
N LYS A 41 -5.11 -4.12 17.25
CA LYS A 41 -5.89 -3.95 16.03
C LYS A 41 -6.15 -2.46 15.82
N ALA A 42 -5.50 -1.88 14.82
CA ALA A 42 -5.76 -0.53 14.37
C ALA A 42 -7.22 -0.42 13.90
N THR A 43 -8.09 0.03 14.80
CA THR A 43 -9.49 0.30 14.47
C THR A 43 -9.60 1.79 14.20
N ARG A 44 -10.08 2.15 13.01
CA ARG A 44 -10.38 3.55 12.73
C ARG A 44 -11.45 4.04 13.70
N PRO A 45 -11.22 5.15 14.42
CA PRO A 45 -12.25 5.71 15.27
C PRO A 45 -13.44 6.14 14.40
N ASN A 46 -14.64 5.75 14.77
CA ASN A 46 -15.86 6.26 14.14
C ASN A 46 -16.10 7.68 14.66
N ARG A 47 -15.59 8.69 13.96
CA ARG A 47 -15.75 10.12 14.28
C ARG A 47 -15.84 10.94 12.99
N MET A 48 -16.46 12.10 13.09
CA MET A 48 -16.46 13.10 12.01
C MET A 48 -15.07 13.73 11.83
N SER A 49 -14.87 14.41 10.70
CA SER A 49 -13.64 15.15 10.42
C SER A 49 -13.34 16.15 11.55
N PRO A 50 -12.09 16.26 12.02
CA PRO A 50 -11.71 17.25 13.02
C PRO A 50 -11.46 18.65 12.44
N TYR A 51 -11.51 18.82 11.10
CA TYR A 51 -11.22 20.10 10.44
C TYR A 51 -12.46 20.98 10.40
N GLU A 52 -12.30 22.25 10.75
CA GLU A 52 -13.39 23.24 10.79
C GLU A 52 -13.50 24.01 9.47
N THR A 53 -12.39 24.15 8.73
CA THR A 53 -12.33 24.92 7.48
C THR A 53 -11.66 24.14 6.36
N VAL A 54 -11.96 24.53 5.12
CA VAL A 54 -11.37 23.95 3.91
C VAL A 54 -9.84 24.16 3.87
N GLU A 55 -9.37 25.31 4.34
CA GLU A 55 -7.93 25.62 4.33
C GLU A 55 -7.17 24.76 5.35
N GLN A 56 -7.71 24.57 6.55
CA GLN A 56 -7.13 23.66 7.54
C GLN A 56 -7.07 22.22 7.02
N GLU A 57 -8.10 21.78 6.28
CA GLU A 57 -8.09 20.48 5.63
C GLU A 57 -7.02 20.37 4.53
N LYS A 58 -6.88 21.40 3.68
CA LYS A 58 -5.87 21.42 2.61
C LYS A 58 -4.44 21.40 3.17
N GLU A 59 -4.18 22.15 4.23
CA GLU A 59 -2.89 22.17 4.91
C GLU A 59 -2.56 20.79 5.48
N ALA A 60 -3.47 20.20 6.25
CA ALA A 60 -3.27 18.86 6.82
C ALA A 60 -3.12 17.77 5.74
N ARG A 61 -3.82 17.90 4.59
CA ARG A 61 -3.63 17.01 3.43
C ARG A 61 -2.25 17.19 2.80
N THR A 62 -1.79 18.43 2.64
CA THR A 62 -0.48 18.75 2.08
C THR A 62 0.63 18.20 2.96
N ASP A 63 0.55 18.43 4.27
CA ASP A 63 1.50 17.90 5.24
C ASP A 63 1.57 16.38 5.19
N ALA A 64 0.41 15.70 5.14
CA ALA A 64 0.35 14.25 5.02
C ALA A 64 1.02 13.75 3.72
N VAL A 65 0.83 14.45 2.60
CA VAL A 65 1.48 14.14 1.32
C VAL A 65 2.99 14.36 1.40
N VAL A 66 3.45 15.45 2.04
CA VAL A 66 4.88 15.74 2.21
C VAL A 66 5.56 14.67 3.05
N GLU A 67 4.96 14.27 4.18
CA GLU A 67 5.50 13.18 5.01
C GLU A 67 5.53 11.86 4.24
N GLN A 68 4.49 11.57 3.46
CA GLN A 68 4.47 10.38 2.61
C GLN A 68 5.58 10.41 1.55
N ALA A 69 5.78 11.55 0.89
CA ALA A 69 6.83 11.73 -0.11
C ALA A 69 8.24 11.54 0.52
N ARG A 70 8.45 11.99 1.76
CA ARG A 70 9.71 11.76 2.49
C ARG A 70 9.96 10.27 2.74
N ILE A 71 8.94 9.54 3.18
CA ILE A 71 9.06 8.09 3.41
C ILE A 71 9.38 7.37 2.09
N ILE A 72 8.66 7.71 1.03
CA ILE A 72 8.89 7.14 -0.30
C ILE A 72 10.32 7.43 -0.76
N ARG A 73 10.79 8.67 -0.68
CA ARG A 73 12.17 9.04 -1.05
C ARG A 73 13.23 8.29 -0.24
N ALA A 74 12.97 7.98 1.03
CA ALA A 74 13.90 7.24 1.88
C ALA A 74 13.90 5.73 1.62
N LYS A 75 12.72 5.13 1.35
CA LYS A 75 12.56 3.68 1.21
C LYS A 75 12.69 3.17 -0.21
N LEU A 76 12.35 3.99 -1.20
CA LEU A 76 12.36 3.58 -2.60
C LEU A 76 13.76 3.19 -3.09
N PRO A 77 14.86 3.91 -2.80
CA PRO A 77 16.19 3.49 -3.26
C PRO A 77 16.58 2.10 -2.75
N ILE A 78 16.20 1.77 -1.51
CA ILE A 78 16.41 0.44 -0.92
C ILE A 78 15.62 -0.60 -1.70
N LEU A 79 14.32 -0.35 -1.92
CA LEU A 79 13.48 -1.23 -2.72
C LEU A 79 14.03 -1.42 -4.15
N LEU A 80 14.48 -0.35 -4.80
CA LEU A 80 15.02 -0.43 -6.16
C LEU A 80 16.29 -1.25 -6.24
N LYS A 81 17.15 -1.14 -5.22
CA LYS A 81 18.35 -1.96 -5.10
C LYS A 81 17.99 -3.44 -5.02
N GLU A 82 17.07 -3.82 -4.15
CA GLU A 82 16.63 -5.21 -4.04
C GLU A 82 15.96 -5.71 -5.32
N LEU A 83 15.07 -4.91 -5.92
CA LEU A 83 14.39 -5.25 -7.17
C LEU A 83 15.37 -5.39 -8.35
N SER A 84 16.47 -4.64 -8.36
CA SER A 84 17.51 -4.78 -9.39
C SER A 84 18.31 -6.09 -9.29
N GLY A 85 18.24 -6.78 -8.14
CA GLY A 85 18.86 -8.09 -7.96
C GLY A 85 18.05 -9.25 -8.58
N ILE A 86 16.82 -8.99 -9.01
CA ILE A 86 15.97 -10.00 -9.64
C ILE A 86 16.50 -10.28 -11.07
N PRO A 87 16.70 -11.57 -11.46
CA PRO A 87 17.09 -11.91 -12.82
C PRO A 87 16.08 -11.39 -13.84
N ASP A 88 16.57 -10.69 -14.86
CA ASP A 88 15.72 -10.13 -15.91
C ASP A 88 15.43 -11.19 -16.99
N PRO A 89 14.16 -11.63 -17.18
CA PRO A 89 13.80 -12.64 -18.17
C PRO A 89 13.79 -12.10 -19.61
N ARG A 90 13.97 -10.79 -19.81
CA ARG A 90 13.92 -10.16 -21.15
C ARG A 90 15.19 -10.48 -21.94
N ASN A 91 15.08 -10.42 -23.28
CA ASN A 91 16.24 -10.57 -24.16
C ASN A 91 17.26 -9.42 -23.91
N PRO A 92 18.52 -9.73 -23.52
CA PRO A 92 19.55 -8.72 -23.25
C PRO A 92 19.83 -7.76 -24.40
N GLN A 93 19.65 -8.20 -25.65
CA GLN A 93 19.90 -7.39 -26.84
C GLN A 93 18.83 -6.32 -27.11
N MET A 94 17.68 -6.39 -26.43
CA MET A 94 16.54 -5.49 -26.65
C MET A 94 16.19 -4.65 -25.40
N ILE A 95 17.09 -4.57 -24.41
CA ILE A 95 16.85 -3.82 -23.17
C ILE A 95 17.13 -2.34 -23.40
N VAL A 96 16.06 -1.53 -23.45
CA VAL A 96 16.13 -0.06 -23.47
C VAL A 96 15.98 0.54 -22.07
N HIS A 97 15.15 -0.07 -21.22
CA HIS A 97 14.83 0.42 -19.88
C HIS A 97 15.33 -0.54 -18.80
N LYS A 98 15.94 0.01 -17.75
CA LYS A 98 16.36 -0.72 -16.54
C LYS A 98 15.17 -1.45 -15.90
N LEU A 99 15.44 -2.61 -15.31
CA LEU A 99 14.43 -3.43 -14.65
C LEU A 99 13.69 -2.67 -13.53
N SER A 100 14.44 -1.94 -12.70
CA SER A 100 13.92 -1.11 -11.62
C SER A 100 12.92 -0.05 -12.11
N SER A 101 13.18 0.60 -13.24
CA SER A 101 12.28 1.59 -13.84
C SER A 101 10.94 0.97 -14.29
N LEU A 102 10.98 -0.26 -14.83
CA LEU A 102 9.75 -1.00 -15.18
C LEU A 102 8.94 -1.37 -13.94
N LEU A 103 9.61 -1.85 -12.89
CA LEU A 103 8.92 -2.26 -11.68
C LEU A 103 8.28 -1.09 -10.95
N ILE A 104 8.93 0.09 -10.91
CA ILE A 104 8.28 1.32 -10.42
C ILE A 104 7.05 1.64 -11.24
N TYR A 105 7.15 1.60 -12.58
CA TYR A 105 6.02 1.88 -13.46
C TYR A 105 4.83 0.93 -13.17
N GLY A 106 5.10 -0.34 -12.90
CA GLY A 106 4.09 -1.31 -12.47
C GLY A 106 3.48 -1.00 -11.10
N ILE A 107 4.30 -0.63 -10.12
CA ILE A 107 3.84 -0.23 -8.79
C ILE A 107 2.95 1.02 -8.88
N LEU A 108 3.36 2.03 -9.65
CA LEU A 108 2.59 3.26 -9.85
C LEU A 108 1.24 2.96 -10.52
N SER A 109 1.24 2.14 -11.57
CA SER A 109 0.01 1.73 -12.26
C SER A 109 -0.96 1.01 -11.32
N PHE A 110 -0.44 0.18 -10.40
CA PHE A 110 -1.23 -0.51 -9.38
C PHE A 110 -1.74 0.45 -8.29
N VAL A 111 -0.87 1.29 -7.73
CA VAL A 111 -1.23 2.24 -6.65
C VAL A 111 -2.25 3.26 -7.13
N LEU A 112 -2.11 3.75 -8.36
CA LEU A 112 -3.03 4.71 -8.96
C LEU A 112 -4.29 4.05 -9.53
N GLN A 113 -4.43 2.72 -9.41
CA GLN A 113 -5.60 1.96 -9.87
C GLN A 113 -5.92 2.19 -11.35
N MET A 114 -4.89 2.26 -12.19
CA MET A 114 -5.06 2.42 -13.62
C MET A 114 -5.80 1.20 -14.19
N GLY A 115 -7.02 1.42 -14.67
CA GLY A 115 -7.92 0.34 -15.08
C GLY A 115 -7.57 -0.27 -16.44
N SER A 116 -6.66 0.35 -17.20
CA SER A 116 -6.20 -0.17 -18.48
C SER A 116 -4.78 0.24 -18.81
N ARG A 117 -4.13 -0.55 -19.68
CA ARG A 117 -2.79 -0.25 -20.21
C ARG A 117 -2.74 1.07 -20.99
N ARG A 118 -3.83 1.39 -21.69
CA ARG A 118 -3.95 2.62 -22.48
C ARG A 118 -4.04 3.83 -21.56
N GLN A 119 -4.89 3.76 -20.54
CA GLN A 119 -5.01 4.78 -19.52
C GLN A 119 -3.68 5.02 -18.79
N ALA A 120 -3.02 3.96 -18.35
CA ALA A 120 -1.71 4.07 -17.70
C ALA A 120 -0.63 4.68 -18.61
N ASN A 121 -0.64 4.38 -19.91
CA ASN A 121 0.26 5.05 -20.86
C ASN A 121 -0.08 6.54 -20.97
N GLU A 122 -1.33 6.89 -21.21
CA GLU A 122 -1.77 8.27 -21.40
C GLU A 122 -1.48 9.14 -20.17
N GLU A 123 -1.88 8.68 -18.98
CA GLU A 123 -1.74 9.47 -17.75
C GLU A 123 -0.29 9.55 -17.25
N LEU A 124 0.46 8.43 -17.28
CA LEU A 124 1.83 8.42 -16.72
C LEU A 124 2.85 9.01 -17.69
N THR A 125 2.59 9.04 -18.99
CA THR A 125 3.47 9.72 -19.96
C THR A 125 3.12 11.19 -20.18
N ALA A 126 2.02 11.68 -19.58
CA ALA A 126 1.65 13.09 -19.62
C ALA A 126 2.82 13.98 -19.14
N PRO A 127 3.12 15.12 -19.80
CA PRO A 127 4.33 15.90 -19.53
C PRO A 127 4.48 16.34 -18.07
N GLU A 128 3.40 16.83 -17.46
CA GLU A 128 3.40 17.29 -16.07
C GLU A 128 3.68 16.15 -15.09
N ILE A 129 3.00 15.02 -15.29
CA ILE A 129 3.14 13.84 -14.45
C ILE A 129 4.51 13.22 -14.60
N LYS A 130 4.99 13.11 -15.84
CA LYS A 130 6.35 12.67 -16.11
C LYS A 130 7.38 13.55 -15.40
N GLN A 131 7.24 14.87 -15.47
CA GLN A 131 8.15 15.79 -14.81
C GLN A 131 8.13 15.61 -13.29
N GLN A 132 6.95 15.53 -12.68
CA GLN A 132 6.79 15.32 -11.24
C GLN A 132 7.34 13.97 -10.79
N LEU A 133 7.09 12.90 -11.55
CA LEU A 133 7.64 11.57 -11.28
C LEU A 133 9.16 11.58 -11.33
N MET A 134 9.77 12.22 -12.32
CA MET A 134 11.24 12.34 -12.41
C MET A 134 11.82 13.18 -11.25
N GLN A 135 11.09 14.16 -10.71
CA GLN A 135 11.50 14.92 -9.52
C GLN A 135 11.33 14.16 -8.20
N LEU A 136 10.32 13.28 -8.11
CA LEU A 136 10.12 12.40 -6.97
C LEU A 136 11.10 11.22 -6.99
N PHE A 137 11.45 10.77 -8.19
CA PHE A 137 12.24 9.58 -8.47
C PHE A 137 13.38 9.93 -9.42
N SER A 138 14.46 10.51 -8.89
CA SER A 138 15.64 10.88 -9.67
C SER A 138 16.29 9.71 -10.40
N ASP A 139 16.14 8.50 -9.86
CA ASP A 139 16.67 7.26 -10.44
C ASP A 139 15.83 6.76 -11.65
N LEU A 140 14.67 7.38 -11.89
CA LEU A 140 13.77 7.07 -12.99
C LEU A 140 14.21 7.82 -14.25
N GLU A 141 15.15 7.24 -14.98
CA GLU A 141 15.71 7.85 -16.20
C GLU A 141 14.67 8.05 -17.30
N THR A 142 13.74 7.11 -17.45
CA THR A 142 12.71 7.12 -18.51
C THR A 142 11.44 6.39 -18.07
N ILE A 143 10.30 6.74 -18.69
CA ILE A 143 9.02 6.04 -18.52
C ILE A 143 8.87 5.05 -19.67
N ALA A 144 8.77 3.77 -19.34
CA ALA A 144 8.60 2.71 -20.32
C ALA A 144 7.15 2.58 -20.77
N HIS A 145 6.96 2.05 -21.98
CA HIS A 145 5.64 1.67 -22.47
C HIS A 145 5.08 0.48 -21.68
N HIS A 146 3.76 0.48 -21.44
CA HIS A 146 3.11 -0.58 -20.66
C HIS A 146 3.26 -1.99 -21.26
N ASP A 147 3.41 -2.12 -22.57
CA ASP A 147 3.65 -3.43 -23.20
C ASP A 147 5.00 -4.03 -22.79
N THR A 148 6.01 -3.19 -22.55
CA THR A 148 7.32 -3.63 -22.06
C THR A 148 7.21 -4.15 -20.63
N LEU A 149 6.40 -3.49 -19.78
CA LEU A 149 6.07 -3.99 -18.44
C LEU A 149 5.35 -5.35 -18.52
N ASN A 150 4.36 -5.49 -19.39
CA ASN A 150 3.59 -6.73 -19.49
C ASN A 150 4.48 -7.92 -19.88
N ARG A 151 5.40 -7.72 -20.83
CA ARG A 151 6.39 -8.76 -21.22
C ARG A 151 7.29 -9.16 -20.06
N LEU A 152 7.74 -8.20 -19.25
CA LEU A 152 8.53 -8.46 -18.05
C LEU A 152 7.71 -9.30 -17.05
N LEU A 153 6.51 -8.83 -16.70
CA LEU A 153 5.67 -9.46 -15.69
C LEU A 153 5.21 -10.87 -16.10
N SER A 154 5.10 -11.16 -17.40
CA SER A 154 4.80 -12.50 -17.90
C SER A 154 5.91 -13.53 -17.69
N GLY A 155 7.15 -13.10 -17.45
CA GLY A 155 8.30 -14.00 -17.29
C GLY A 155 9.06 -13.85 -15.96
N ILE A 156 8.69 -12.87 -15.13
CA ILE A 156 9.38 -12.62 -13.85
C ILE A 156 8.91 -13.63 -12.81
N ASP A 157 9.85 -14.09 -11.98
CA ASP A 157 9.55 -14.94 -10.84
C ASP A 157 8.87 -14.10 -9.73
N VAL A 158 7.57 -14.34 -9.51
CA VAL A 158 6.75 -13.58 -8.55
C VAL A 158 7.23 -13.79 -7.12
N ASP A 159 7.76 -14.97 -6.80
CA ASP A 159 8.24 -15.31 -5.45
C ASP A 159 9.44 -14.43 -5.06
N ARG A 160 10.22 -13.98 -6.06
CA ARG A 160 11.35 -13.05 -5.86
C ARG A 160 10.88 -11.64 -5.53
N ILE A 161 9.77 -11.21 -6.11
CA ILE A 161 9.16 -9.91 -5.81
C ILE A 161 8.65 -9.91 -4.36
N GLU A 162 7.98 -10.98 -3.95
CA GLU A 162 7.51 -11.15 -2.56
C GLU A 162 8.68 -11.17 -1.58
N ALA A 163 9.75 -11.92 -1.87
CA ALA A 163 10.95 -11.97 -1.03
C ALA A 163 11.59 -10.59 -0.82
N ALA A 164 11.74 -9.81 -1.91
CA ALA A 164 12.26 -8.44 -1.83
C ALA A 164 11.37 -7.51 -0.99
N GLN A 165 10.05 -7.71 -1.04
CA GLN A 165 9.10 -6.95 -0.22
C GLN A 165 9.18 -7.34 1.26
N ILE A 166 9.27 -8.63 1.56
CA ILE A 166 9.45 -9.15 2.92
C ILE A 166 10.72 -8.55 3.51
N GLU A 167 11.84 -8.59 2.78
CA GLU A 167 13.11 -8.03 3.25
C GLU A 167 13.02 -6.53 3.57
N LEU A 168 12.31 -5.73 2.76
CA LEU A 168 12.06 -4.32 3.07
C LEU A 168 11.26 -4.12 4.36
N VAL A 169 10.29 -4.99 4.65
CA VAL A 169 9.41 -4.90 5.83
C VAL A 169 10.13 -5.39 7.10
N TYR A 170 10.94 -6.44 6.99
CA TYR A 170 11.66 -7.05 8.10
C TYR A 170 13.07 -6.47 8.33
N ALA A 171 13.59 -5.64 7.42
CA ALA A 171 14.79 -4.84 7.67
C ALA A 171 14.65 -4.01 8.95
N PRO A 172 15.73 -3.83 9.75
CA PRO A 172 15.66 -3.28 11.10
C PRO A 172 14.96 -1.91 11.14
N PRO A 173 14.21 -1.63 12.22
CA PRO A 173 13.15 -0.63 12.23
C PRO A 173 13.72 0.78 12.24
N VAL A 174 13.83 1.39 11.05
CA VAL A 174 13.71 2.85 10.95
C VAL A 174 12.22 3.18 11.08
N GLN A 175 11.78 3.30 12.32
CA GLN A 175 10.53 3.96 12.78
C GLN A 175 9.28 3.68 11.92
N GLN A 176 8.74 2.46 11.97
CA GLN A 176 7.51 2.08 11.27
C GLN A 176 6.21 2.58 11.95
N HIS A 177 6.29 3.37 13.02
CA HIS A 177 5.12 3.77 13.82
C HIS A 177 4.23 4.85 13.15
N THR A 178 4.73 5.49 12.09
CA THR A 178 4.00 6.50 11.30
C THR A 178 3.27 5.93 10.09
N LEU A 179 3.64 4.75 9.58
CA LEU A 179 3.11 4.18 8.34
C LEU A 179 1.68 3.60 8.46
N TYR A 180 1.31 3.05 9.62
CA TYR A 180 -0.01 2.42 9.79
C TYR A 180 -1.13 3.40 10.17
N ARG A 181 -0.80 4.66 10.49
CA ARG A 181 -1.79 5.70 10.80
C ARG A 181 -2.22 6.46 9.53
N SER A 182 -1.37 6.48 8.50
CA SER A 182 -1.58 7.11 7.20
C SER A 182 -2.03 6.16 6.08
N GLY A 183 -1.98 4.83 6.28
CA GLY A 183 -2.24 3.82 5.24
C GLY A 183 -3.63 3.84 4.59
N ILE A 184 -4.60 4.58 5.14
CA ILE A 184 -5.90 4.80 4.48
C ILE A 184 -6.17 6.26 4.12
N TYR A 185 -5.21 7.15 4.39
CA TYR A 185 -5.09 8.44 3.71
C TYR A 185 -4.13 8.35 2.50
N CYS A 186 -3.28 7.32 2.44
CA CYS A 186 -2.38 6.99 1.33
C CYS A 186 -3.06 6.88 -0.03
N PHE A 187 -4.29 6.38 -0.09
CA PHE A 187 -5.00 6.15 -1.35
C PHE A 187 -5.72 7.39 -1.88
N ALA A 188 -6.17 8.28 -1.00
CA ALA A 188 -6.85 9.50 -1.40
C ALA A 188 -5.86 10.61 -1.78
N GLY A 189 -4.70 10.70 -1.11
CA GLY A 189 -3.71 11.75 -1.36
C GLY A 189 -3.14 11.73 -2.78
N LEU A 190 -2.78 10.56 -3.32
CA LEU A 190 -2.25 10.42 -4.68
C LEU A 190 -3.28 10.72 -5.78
N TYR A 191 -4.56 10.42 -5.54
CA TYR A 191 -5.66 10.76 -6.44
C TYR A 191 -5.92 12.27 -6.56
N TYR A 192 -5.45 13.08 -5.61
CA TYR A 192 -5.57 14.55 -5.62
C TYR A 192 -4.28 15.29 -6.00
N ILE A 193 -3.16 14.58 -6.19
CA ILE A 193 -1.88 15.16 -6.68
C ILE A 193 -1.86 15.24 -8.20
N LEU A 194 -2.55 14.33 -8.89
CA LEU A 194 -2.90 14.49 -10.29
C LEU A 194 -4.04 15.52 -10.37
N PRO A 195 -3.86 16.70 -10.99
CA PRO A 195 -4.98 17.58 -11.25
C PRO A 195 -5.86 16.88 -12.28
N VAL A 196 -6.86 16.14 -11.81
CA VAL A 196 -7.99 15.81 -12.68
C VAL A 196 -8.79 17.10 -12.82
N SER A 197 -8.33 17.94 -13.74
CA SER A 197 -9.13 19.01 -14.31
C SER A 197 -10.32 18.36 -15.03
N TYR A 198 -11.39 18.09 -14.29
CA TYR A 198 -12.71 18.04 -14.90
C TYR A 198 -13.16 19.49 -15.09
N GLY A 199 -12.95 19.99 -16.32
CA GLY A 199 -13.34 21.32 -16.80
C GLY A 199 -12.97 21.46 -18.27
#